data_AF-A0A6L8A5L2-F1
#
_entry.id   AF-A0A6L8A5L2-F1
#
_cell.length_a   1.000
_cell.length_b   1.000
_cell.length_c   1.000
_cell.angle_alpha   90.00
_cell.angle_beta   90.00
_cell.angle_gamma   90.00
#
_symmetry.space_group_name_H-M   'P 1'
#
loop_
_entity.id
_entity.type
_entity.pdbx_description
1 polymer ?
#
loop_
_entity_poly.entity_id
_entity_poly.type
_entity_poly.pdbx_seq_one_letter_code
_entity_poly.pdbx_strand_id
1 'polypeptide(L)'
;MSDAMSPSPAVVTVNACKLTGSGLQRQSKLPPAERPKGYEEGFDADTLWYDAIQKRSRLYLMCPKLNNLVSKVRSARWWVDERQVDFQRIRFYRFHDVVELQLPTHMQARTLTIEIDSWLGLSHIAQPQPQFLKGLNTVVVMNKNNSLRWIADFLRFHIYHHKLEAMIIIDNNSAFYDLEDLEDKISSNWSSTILSSFCSIQIRRICAEIL
;
A
#
# COMPACT_ATOMS: atom_id res chain seq x y z
N MET A 1 -9.97 -7.23 -34.19
CA MET A 1 -9.75 -8.37 -33.28
C MET A 1 -9.00 -7.81 -32.09
N SER A 2 -9.73 -7.55 -30.99
CA SER A 2 -9.15 -7.07 -29.74
C SER A 2 -8.75 -8.28 -28.92
N ASP A 3 -7.45 -8.47 -28.71
CA ASP A 3 -6.94 -9.29 -27.61
C ASP A 3 -7.37 -8.61 -26.31
N ALA A 4 -8.58 -8.93 -25.85
CA ALA A 4 -8.97 -8.70 -24.47
C ALA A 4 -8.11 -9.65 -23.65
N MET A 5 -6.98 -9.16 -23.15
CA MET A 5 -6.21 -9.84 -22.12
C MET A 5 -7.19 -10.20 -21.01
N SER A 6 -7.49 -11.50 -20.88
CA SER A 6 -8.08 -12.04 -19.66
C SER A 6 -7.23 -11.53 -18.50
N PRO A 7 -7.79 -10.84 -17.51
CA PRO A 7 -6.93 -10.32 -16.46
C PRO A 7 -6.44 -11.51 -15.65
N SER A 8 -5.14 -11.81 -15.79
CA SER A 8 -4.43 -12.64 -14.84
C SER A 8 -4.54 -11.97 -13.47
N PRO A 9 -4.55 -12.72 -12.36
CA PRO A 9 -4.33 -12.14 -11.05
C PRO A 9 -3.11 -11.22 -11.10
N ALA A 10 -3.33 -9.92 -10.86
CA ALA A 10 -2.28 -8.93 -10.85
C ALA A 10 -1.79 -8.77 -9.41
N VAL A 11 -0.58 -9.25 -9.13
CA VAL A 11 0.11 -8.86 -7.91
C VAL A 11 0.65 -7.45 -8.08
N VAL A 12 0.23 -6.56 -7.20
CA VAL A 12 0.78 -5.24 -7.04
C VAL A 12 1.62 -5.22 -5.78
N THR A 13 2.92 -5.05 -5.96
CA THR A 13 3.83 -4.79 -4.85
C THR A 13 3.81 -3.30 -4.52
N VAL A 14 3.64 -2.95 -3.24
CA VAL A 14 3.80 -1.56 -2.82
C VAL A 14 5.26 -1.15 -2.70
N ASN A 15 5.53 0.12 -2.98
CA ASN A 15 6.87 0.67 -3.01
C ASN A 15 7.17 1.41 -1.71
N ALA A 16 7.20 0.63 -0.63
CA ALA A 16 7.41 1.16 0.72
C ALA A 16 8.84 1.68 0.89
N CYS A 17 9.00 2.68 1.77
CA CYS A 17 10.29 3.10 2.28
C CYS A 17 10.35 2.91 3.79
N LYS A 18 11.46 2.31 4.23
CA LYS A 18 11.77 2.04 5.63
C LYS A 18 12.87 2.98 6.10
N LEU A 19 12.79 3.40 7.36
CA LEU A 19 13.77 4.22 8.09
C LEU A 19 15.00 3.41 8.54
N THR A 20 15.12 2.15 8.13
CA THR A 20 16.25 1.30 8.50
C THR A 20 17.58 1.98 8.17
N GLY A 21 18.48 2.05 9.15
CA GLY A 21 19.78 2.70 9.02
C GLY A 21 19.78 4.23 9.19
N SER A 22 18.63 4.88 9.37
CA SER A 22 18.55 6.33 9.60
C SER A 22 18.82 6.76 11.05
N GLY A 23 18.68 5.83 12.00
CA GLY A 23 18.61 6.17 13.44
C GLY A 23 17.31 6.86 13.86
N LEU A 24 16.39 7.12 12.92
CA LEU A 24 15.06 7.69 13.19
C LEU A 24 14.03 6.58 13.40
N GLN A 25 13.08 6.85 14.28
CA GLN A 25 11.92 6.01 14.51
C GLN A 25 10.70 6.88 14.73
N ARG A 26 9.55 6.40 14.25
CA ARG A 26 8.27 6.97 14.64
C ARG A 26 8.02 6.68 16.11
N GLN A 27 7.56 7.70 16.83
CA GLN A 27 7.11 7.58 18.21
C GLN A 27 5.59 7.37 18.25
N SER A 28 5.15 6.42 19.06
CA SER A 28 3.74 6.24 19.36
C SER A 28 3.18 7.44 20.12
N LYS A 29 1.93 7.81 19.83
CA LYS A 29 1.18 8.78 20.62
C LYS A 29 0.57 8.18 21.89
N LEU A 30 0.48 6.85 21.96
CA LEU A 30 -0.06 6.16 23.13
C LEU A 30 0.97 6.25 24.28
N PRO A 31 0.63 6.81 25.44
CA PRO A 31 1.53 6.88 26.58
C PRO A 31 1.97 5.48 27.03
N PRO A 32 3.21 5.28 27.53
CA PRO A 32 3.69 3.97 27.94
C PRO A 32 2.77 3.23 28.92
N ALA A 33 2.10 3.95 29.81
CA ALA A 33 1.17 3.37 30.80
C ALA A 33 -0.12 2.80 30.18
N GLU A 34 -0.48 3.22 28.96
CA GLU A 34 -1.69 2.79 28.26
C GLU A 34 -1.39 1.73 27.17
N ARG A 35 -0.12 1.36 26.99
CA ARG A 35 0.29 0.39 25.97
C ARG A 35 -0.08 -1.03 26.42
N PRO A 36 -0.91 -1.76 25.67
CA PRO A 36 -1.23 -3.13 26.00
C PRO A 36 0.01 -4.03 25.86
N LYS A 37 -0.04 -5.22 26.46
CA LYS A 37 1.00 -6.24 26.29
C LYS A 37 1.15 -6.57 24.79
N GLY A 38 2.39 -6.61 24.31
CA GLY A 38 2.68 -6.89 22.89
C GLY A 38 2.66 -5.65 21.98
N TYR A 39 2.40 -4.46 22.53
CA TYR A 39 2.27 -3.24 21.74
C TYR A 39 3.56 -2.88 21.01
N GLU A 40 4.71 -2.89 21.70
CA GLU A 40 5.99 -2.48 21.12
C GLU A 40 6.41 -3.39 19.98
N GLU A 41 6.20 -4.71 20.13
CA GLU A 41 6.50 -5.70 19.10
C GLU A 41 5.58 -5.55 17.87
N GLY A 42 4.33 -5.14 18.10
CA GLY A 42 3.33 -4.92 17.07
C GLY A 42 3.37 -3.52 16.44
N PHE A 43 4.13 -2.58 17.00
CA PHE A 43 4.18 -1.21 16.54
C PHE A 43 5.18 -1.05 15.40
N ASP A 44 4.70 -0.57 14.25
CA ASP A 44 5.57 -0.17 13.16
C ASP A 44 6.21 1.18 13.50
N ALA A 45 7.47 1.13 13.90
CA ALA A 45 8.26 2.33 14.15
C ALA A 45 9.08 2.76 12.92
N ASP A 46 9.19 1.91 11.89
CA ASP A 46 10.21 2.03 10.84
C ASP A 46 9.67 2.32 9.43
N THR A 47 8.36 2.18 9.16
CA THR A 47 7.82 2.60 7.86
C THR A 47 7.69 4.12 7.77
N LEU A 48 8.36 4.72 6.79
CA LEU A 48 8.19 6.13 6.44
C LEU A 48 6.99 6.34 5.51
N TRP A 49 6.86 5.53 4.46
CA TRP A 49 5.65 5.43 3.64
C TRP A 49 5.41 3.99 3.18
N TYR A 50 4.12 3.64 3.03
CA TYR A 50 3.67 2.35 2.51
C TYR A 50 3.81 2.25 1.00
N ASP A 51 3.53 3.34 0.28
CA ASP A 51 3.65 3.39 -1.17
C ASP A 51 3.83 4.83 -1.66
N ALA A 52 4.41 4.97 -2.84
CA ALA A 52 4.60 6.23 -3.55
C ALA A 52 3.85 6.17 -4.88
N ILE A 53 2.81 6.97 -5.04
CA ILE A 53 1.86 6.84 -6.14
C ILE A 53 1.85 8.11 -6.96
N GLN A 54 2.13 8.00 -8.26
CA GLN A 54 2.00 9.13 -9.17
C GLN A 54 0.56 9.26 -9.70
N LYS A 55 0.02 10.49 -9.69
CA LYS A 55 -1.21 10.84 -10.41
C LYS A 55 -1.06 12.20 -11.07
N ARG A 56 -0.96 12.20 -12.41
CA ARG A 56 -0.63 13.39 -13.23
C ARG A 56 0.71 13.99 -12.77
N SER A 57 0.77 15.29 -12.54
CA SER A 57 1.97 16.01 -12.08
C SER A 57 2.15 16.00 -10.56
N ARG A 58 1.56 15.06 -9.83
CA ARG A 58 1.69 14.97 -8.36
C ARG A 58 2.10 13.57 -7.93
N LEU A 59 2.96 13.51 -6.92
CA LEU A 59 3.31 12.30 -6.21
C LEU A 59 2.64 12.31 -4.83
N TYR A 60 2.04 11.18 -4.46
CA TYR A 60 1.37 10.98 -3.18
C TYR A 60 2.09 9.86 -2.43
N LEU A 61 2.64 10.16 -1.26
CA LEU A 61 3.24 9.16 -0.38
C LEU A 61 2.23 8.82 0.71
N MET A 62 1.79 7.57 0.74
CA MET A 62 0.86 7.09 1.74
C MET A 62 1.64 6.73 3.01
N CYS A 63 1.61 7.61 3.99
CA CYS A 63 2.38 7.45 5.22
C CYS A 63 1.48 6.95 6.34
N PRO A 64 1.96 6.05 7.22
CA PRO A 64 1.41 5.99 8.57
C PRO A 64 1.54 7.36 9.25
N LYS A 65 0.85 7.59 10.37
CA LYS A 65 0.92 8.87 11.09
C LYS A 65 2.37 9.28 11.30
N LEU A 66 2.79 10.43 10.77
CA LEU A 66 4.20 10.83 10.79
C LEU A 66 4.67 11.22 12.20
N ASN A 67 3.77 11.68 13.06
CA ASN A 67 4.05 12.04 14.46
C ASN A 67 5.29 12.95 14.58
N ASN A 68 6.33 12.49 15.29
CA ASN A 68 7.60 13.19 15.49
C ASN A 68 8.42 13.38 14.19
N LEU A 69 8.08 12.68 13.11
CA LEU A 69 8.79 12.76 11.82
C LEU A 69 8.30 13.92 10.93
N VAL A 70 7.21 14.61 11.29
CA VAL A 70 6.62 15.68 10.45
C VAL A 70 7.63 16.78 10.12
N SER A 71 8.41 17.23 11.10
CA SER A 71 9.41 18.29 10.88
C SER A 71 10.51 17.81 9.94
N LYS A 72 11.02 16.60 10.13
CA LYS A 72 12.05 15.98 9.30
C LYS A 72 11.59 15.81 7.85
N VAL A 73 10.37 15.35 7.63
CA VAL A 73 9.77 15.20 6.28
C VAL A 73 9.59 16.55 5.59
N ARG A 74 9.23 17.61 6.34
CA ARG A 74 9.08 18.97 5.79
C ARG A 74 10.41 19.61 5.39
N SER A 75 11.47 19.38 6.16
CA SER A 75 12.79 19.94 5.90
C SER A 75 13.67 19.05 5.02
N ALA A 76 13.19 17.86 4.66
CA ALA A 76 13.90 16.92 3.81
C ALA A 76 14.10 17.49 2.40
N ARG A 77 15.15 17.01 1.75
CA ARG A 77 15.33 17.20 0.31
C ARG A 77 14.75 16.00 -0.42
N TRP A 78 14.18 16.26 -1.59
CA TRP A 78 13.46 15.26 -2.36
C TRP A 78 14.00 15.23 -3.78
N TRP A 79 14.25 14.02 -4.30
CA TRP A 79 14.62 13.80 -5.69
C TRP A 79 13.71 12.77 -6.32
N VAL A 80 13.35 13.02 -7.55
CA VAL A 80 12.60 12.10 -8.39
C VAL A 80 13.39 11.91 -9.66
N ASP A 81 13.77 10.67 -9.97
CA ASP A 81 14.68 10.34 -11.08
C ASP A 81 15.90 11.29 -11.12
N GLU A 82 16.57 11.43 -9.97
CA GLU A 82 17.77 12.30 -9.75
C GLU A 82 17.53 13.82 -9.87
N ARG A 83 16.31 14.27 -10.12
CA ARG A 83 15.95 15.69 -10.16
C ARG A 83 15.36 16.14 -8.84
N GLN A 84 15.87 17.21 -8.27
CA GLN A 84 15.32 17.78 -7.05
C GLN A 84 13.90 18.32 -7.32
N VAL A 85 12.95 17.99 -6.43
CA VAL A 85 11.55 18.42 -6.52
C VAL A 85 11.10 19.12 -5.26
N ASP A 86 10.07 19.95 -5.39
CA ASP A 86 9.53 20.71 -4.28
C ASP A 86 8.54 19.89 -3.46
N PHE A 87 8.79 19.86 -2.16
CA PHE A 87 7.78 19.51 -1.17
C PHE A 87 6.60 20.48 -1.25
N GLN A 88 5.37 19.96 -1.33
CA GLN A 88 4.18 20.81 -1.37
C GLN A 88 3.55 20.93 0.01
N ARG A 89 3.11 19.78 0.56
CA ARG A 89 2.44 19.75 1.86
C ARG A 89 2.33 18.34 2.41
N ILE A 90 1.90 18.26 3.68
CA ILE A 90 1.36 17.05 4.30
C ILE A 90 -0.13 17.26 4.53
N ARG A 91 -0.95 16.30 4.14
CA ARG A 91 -2.34 16.18 4.58
C ARG A 91 -2.42 15.22 5.75
N PHE A 92 -3.15 15.63 6.79
CA PHE A 92 -3.35 14.84 7.99
C PHE A 92 -4.74 14.21 7.97
N TYR A 93 -4.81 12.89 8.08
CA TYR A 93 -6.07 12.16 8.27
C TYR A 93 -6.08 11.48 9.64
N ARG A 94 -7.21 10.88 10.01
CA ARG A 94 -7.38 10.22 11.31
C ARG A 94 -6.32 9.13 11.54
N PHE A 95 -6.10 8.26 10.55
CA PHE A 95 -5.27 7.05 10.69
C PHE A 95 -3.96 7.07 9.87
N HIS A 96 -3.82 8.01 8.96
CA HIS A 96 -2.66 8.10 8.08
C HIS A 96 -2.38 9.56 7.71
N ASP A 97 -1.21 9.81 7.14
CA ASP A 97 -0.82 11.09 6.58
C ASP A 97 -0.47 10.90 5.10
N VAL A 98 -0.58 11.97 4.32
CA VAL A 98 -0.20 11.95 2.90
C VAL A 98 0.76 13.08 2.62
N VAL A 99 1.99 12.73 2.19
CA VAL A 99 2.96 13.70 1.67
C VAL A 99 2.65 13.92 0.19
N GLU A 100 2.55 15.18 -0.22
CA GLU A 100 2.41 15.55 -1.62
C GLU A 100 3.69 16.23 -2.11
N LEU A 101 4.22 15.76 -3.23
CA LEU A 101 5.29 16.42 -3.99
C LEU A 101 4.74 16.89 -5.35
N GLN A 102 5.24 18.04 -5.82
CA GLN A 102 4.91 18.54 -7.15
C GLN A 102 5.97 18.04 -8.14
N LEU A 103 5.51 17.39 -9.20
CA LEU A 103 6.36 16.97 -10.31
C LEU A 103 6.26 18.00 -11.45
N PRO A 104 7.31 18.13 -12.27
CA PRO A 104 7.21 18.78 -13.57
C PRO A 104 6.09 18.17 -14.43
N THR A 105 5.41 19.00 -15.21
CA THR A 105 4.35 18.54 -16.12
C THR A 105 4.89 17.48 -17.10
N HIS A 106 4.12 16.44 -17.37
CA HIS A 106 4.45 15.32 -18.26
C HIS A 106 5.62 14.43 -17.83
N MET A 107 6.21 14.62 -16.64
CA MET A 107 7.19 13.69 -16.10
C MET A 107 6.52 12.36 -15.74
N GLN A 108 7.09 11.23 -16.15
CA GLN A 108 6.70 9.91 -15.68
C GLN A 108 7.77 9.38 -14.72
N ALA A 109 7.46 9.45 -13.43
CA ALA A 109 8.41 9.23 -12.35
C ALA A 109 8.60 7.73 -12.08
N ARG A 110 9.84 7.30 -11.85
CA ARG A 110 10.17 5.88 -11.59
C ARG A 110 10.76 5.65 -10.20
N THR A 111 11.62 6.54 -9.74
CA THR A 111 12.27 6.45 -8.43
C THR A 111 12.06 7.71 -7.62
N LEU A 112 11.97 7.53 -6.31
CA LEU A 112 11.90 8.58 -5.32
C LEU A 112 13.03 8.40 -4.31
N THR A 113 13.75 9.50 -4.05
CA THR A 113 14.74 9.58 -2.98
C THR A 113 14.37 10.71 -2.04
N ILE A 114 14.44 10.44 -0.74
CA ILE A 114 14.39 11.44 0.33
C ILE A 114 15.75 11.50 1.01
N GLU A 115 16.25 12.70 1.27
CA GLU A 115 17.40 12.92 2.17
C GLU A 115 16.91 13.59 3.43
N ILE A 116 17.14 12.93 4.56
CA ILE A 116 16.94 13.49 5.90
C ILE A 116 18.30 13.49 6.59
N ASP A 117 18.81 14.68 6.90
CA ASP A 117 20.17 14.88 7.42
C ASP A 117 21.21 14.24 6.46
N SER A 118 21.84 13.12 6.84
CA SER A 118 22.77 12.36 5.98
C SER A 118 22.23 11.00 5.51
N TRP A 119 20.97 10.69 5.84
CA TRP A 119 20.34 9.42 5.47
C TRP A 119 19.54 9.56 4.18
N LEU A 120 19.64 8.54 3.32
CA LEU A 120 18.89 8.43 2.08
C LEU A 120 17.86 7.31 2.17
N GLY A 121 16.59 7.66 1.96
CA GLY A 121 15.52 6.70 1.74
C GLY A 121 15.18 6.61 0.26
N LEU A 122 15.07 5.39 -0.27
CA LEU A 122 14.75 5.14 -1.68
C LEU A 122 13.52 4.25 -1.80
N SER A 123 12.66 4.55 -2.77
CA SER A 123 11.63 3.62 -3.25
C SER A 123 11.37 3.80 -4.74
N HIS A 124 10.76 2.80 -5.36
CA HIS A 124 10.13 2.98 -6.66
C HIS A 124 8.82 3.78 -6.52
N ILE A 125 8.28 4.21 -7.65
CA ILE A 125 6.99 4.91 -7.74
C ILE A 125 6.00 4.03 -8.49
N ALA A 126 4.89 3.70 -7.82
CA ALA A 126 3.78 3.01 -8.43
C ALA A 126 3.10 3.88 -9.49
N GLN A 127 2.79 3.23 -10.62
CA GLN A 127 1.96 3.78 -11.69
C GLN A 127 0.61 3.06 -11.61
N PRO A 128 -0.33 3.55 -10.77
CA PRO A 128 -1.55 2.82 -10.50
C PRO A 128 -2.39 2.74 -11.78
N GLN A 129 -2.97 1.57 -12.02
CA GLN A 129 -3.84 1.30 -13.18
C GLN A 129 -5.28 1.04 -12.75
N PRO A 130 -5.95 1.91 -11.96
CA PRO A 130 -7.27 1.60 -11.40
C PRO A 130 -8.37 1.42 -12.45
N GLN A 131 -8.11 1.75 -13.72
CA GLN A 131 -9.05 1.60 -14.82
C GLN A 131 -9.56 0.17 -15.00
N PHE A 132 -8.79 -0.87 -14.63
CA PHE A 132 -9.24 -2.25 -14.76
C PHE A 132 -10.34 -2.63 -13.76
N LEU A 133 -10.54 -1.84 -12.71
CA LEU A 133 -11.62 -2.00 -11.72
C LEU A 133 -12.84 -1.12 -12.03
N LYS A 134 -12.75 -0.26 -13.04
CA LYS A 134 -13.77 0.78 -13.26
C LYS A 134 -15.09 0.13 -13.66
N GLY A 135 -16.13 0.40 -12.86
CA GLY A 135 -17.48 -0.09 -13.12
C GLY A 135 -17.72 -1.53 -12.65
N LEU A 136 -16.70 -2.19 -12.08
CA LEU A 136 -16.85 -3.51 -11.48
C LEU A 136 -17.38 -3.39 -10.06
N ASN A 137 -18.30 -4.27 -9.69
CA ASN A 137 -18.68 -4.48 -8.31
C ASN A 137 -17.51 -5.06 -7.52
N THR A 138 -16.79 -4.17 -6.84
CA THR A 138 -15.48 -4.45 -6.25
C THR A 138 -15.53 -4.41 -4.73
N VAL A 139 -14.95 -5.41 -4.08
CA VAL A 139 -14.72 -5.41 -2.62
C VAL A 139 -13.24 -5.22 -2.33
N VAL A 140 -12.94 -4.44 -1.29
CA VAL A 140 -11.58 -4.33 -0.73
C VAL A 140 -11.59 -4.99 0.63
N VAL A 141 -10.69 -5.93 0.85
CA VAL A 141 -10.54 -6.61 2.14
C VAL A 141 -9.12 -6.50 2.65
N MET A 142 -8.97 -6.35 3.97
CA MET A 142 -7.70 -6.52 4.66
C MET A 142 -7.68 -7.93 5.24
N ASN A 143 -6.59 -8.64 5.00
CA ASN A 143 -6.43 -10.03 5.38
C ASN A 143 -5.20 -10.22 6.28
N LYS A 144 -5.31 -11.03 7.34
CA LYS A 144 -4.14 -11.47 8.13
C LYS A 144 -4.40 -12.87 8.66
N ASN A 145 -3.66 -13.86 8.17
CA ASN A 145 -3.71 -15.24 8.65
C ASN A 145 -5.10 -15.92 8.58
N ASN A 146 -6.03 -15.42 7.77
CA ASN A 146 -7.30 -16.13 7.58
C ASN A 146 -7.04 -17.41 6.78
N SER A 147 -7.64 -18.53 7.17
CA SER A 147 -7.48 -19.76 6.41
C SER A 147 -7.88 -19.56 4.93
N LEU A 148 -7.13 -20.16 4.02
CA LEU A 148 -7.43 -20.10 2.57
C LEU A 148 -8.83 -20.64 2.25
N ARG A 149 -9.35 -21.58 3.06
CA ARG A 149 -10.73 -22.06 2.96
C ARG A 149 -11.74 -20.94 3.20
N TRP A 150 -11.56 -20.18 4.28
CA TRP A 150 -12.42 -19.05 4.60
C TRP A 150 -12.40 -17.98 3.50
N ILE A 151 -11.22 -17.68 2.95
CA ILE A 151 -11.09 -16.71 1.85
C ILE A 151 -11.88 -17.17 0.62
N ALA A 152 -11.82 -18.46 0.27
CA ALA A 152 -12.60 -19.02 -0.83
C ALA A 152 -14.11 -19.01 -0.56
N ASP A 153 -14.53 -19.36 0.66
CA ASP A 153 -15.95 -19.35 1.05
C ASP A 153 -16.51 -17.92 1.04
N PHE A 154 -15.75 -16.94 1.54
CA PHE A 154 -16.07 -15.52 1.46
C PHE A 154 -16.26 -15.08 0.01
N LEU A 155 -15.32 -15.44 -0.86
CA LEU A 155 -15.37 -15.08 -2.28
C LEU A 155 -16.64 -15.65 -2.95
N ARG A 156 -16.89 -16.96 -2.80
CA ARG A 156 -18.06 -17.63 -3.40
C ARG A 156 -19.37 -17.03 -2.94
N PHE A 157 -19.48 -16.75 -1.64
CA PHE A 157 -20.66 -16.13 -1.05
C PHE A 157 -20.95 -14.77 -1.70
N HIS A 158 -19.93 -13.91 -1.86
CA HIS A 158 -20.10 -12.57 -2.42
C HIS A 158 -20.32 -12.58 -3.93
N ILE A 159 -19.71 -13.51 -4.68
CA ILE A 159 -20.04 -13.72 -6.09
C ILE A 159 -21.53 -14.08 -6.22
N TYR A 160 -22.01 -15.06 -5.46
CA TYR A 160 -23.37 -15.57 -5.60
C TYR A 160 -24.44 -14.56 -5.15
N HIS A 161 -24.31 -14.03 -3.93
CA HIS A 161 -25.32 -13.18 -3.30
C HIS A 161 -25.17 -11.70 -3.66
N HIS A 162 -23.94 -11.23 -3.86
CA HIS A 162 -23.65 -9.80 -4.04
C HIS A 162 -23.20 -9.45 -5.45
N LYS A 163 -23.07 -10.41 -6.37
CA LYS A 163 -22.61 -10.21 -7.76
C LYS A 163 -21.24 -9.55 -7.81
N LEU A 164 -20.33 -10.01 -6.95
CA LEU A 164 -18.96 -9.52 -6.91
C LEU A 164 -18.24 -9.81 -8.24
N GLU A 165 -17.58 -8.80 -8.80
CA GLU A 165 -16.87 -8.86 -10.08
C GLU A 165 -15.35 -8.65 -9.92
N ALA A 166 -14.92 -8.03 -8.81
CA ALA A 166 -13.50 -7.88 -8.49
C ALA A 166 -13.26 -7.87 -6.97
N MET A 167 -12.08 -8.32 -6.56
CA MET A 167 -11.65 -8.32 -5.17
C MET A 167 -10.22 -7.79 -5.08
N ILE A 168 -10.03 -6.82 -4.20
CA ILE A 168 -8.70 -6.35 -3.81
C ILE A 168 -8.41 -6.92 -2.43
N ILE A 169 -7.37 -7.74 -2.34
CA ILE A 169 -6.89 -8.25 -1.07
C ILE A 169 -5.64 -7.49 -0.69
N ILE A 170 -5.68 -6.87 0.48
CA ILE A 170 -4.53 -6.29 1.15
C ILE A 170 -4.05 -7.31 2.17
N ASP A 171 -2.99 -8.04 1.85
CA ASP A 171 -2.39 -8.97 2.80
C ASP A 171 -1.55 -8.20 3.83
N ASN A 172 -1.95 -8.28 5.09
CA ASN A 172 -1.31 -7.63 6.22
C ASN A 172 -0.27 -8.56 6.88
N ASN A 173 0.69 -8.99 6.05
CA ASN A 173 1.81 -9.82 6.44
C ASN A 173 1.36 -11.14 7.09
N SER A 174 0.57 -11.92 6.34
CA SER A 174 0.20 -13.28 6.71
C SER A 174 1.45 -14.18 6.79
N ALA A 175 1.40 -15.16 7.67
CA ALA A 175 2.47 -16.12 7.96
C ALA A 175 2.01 -17.58 7.80
N PHE A 176 0.72 -17.82 7.53
CA PHE A 176 0.15 -19.18 7.44
C PHE A 176 0.26 -19.80 6.04
N TYR A 177 0.54 -18.99 5.04
CA TYR A 177 0.62 -19.34 3.62
C TYR A 177 1.41 -18.24 2.92
N ASP A 178 1.92 -18.53 1.74
CA ASP A 178 2.57 -17.53 0.91
C ASP A 178 1.58 -16.91 -0.11
N LEU A 179 2.09 -16.01 -0.94
CA LEU A 179 1.24 -15.33 -1.91
C LEU A 179 0.79 -16.28 -3.03
N GLU A 180 1.60 -17.27 -3.38
CA GLU A 180 1.33 -18.25 -4.44
C GLU A 180 0.15 -19.13 -4.02
N ASP A 181 0.16 -19.62 -2.77
CA ASP A 181 -0.95 -20.35 -2.16
C ASP A 181 -2.27 -19.57 -2.23
N LEU A 182 -2.22 -18.25 -1.98
CA LEU A 182 -3.38 -17.37 -2.00
C LEU A 182 -3.91 -17.17 -3.42
N GLU A 183 -3.01 -16.93 -4.38
CA GLU A 183 -3.35 -16.77 -5.80
C GLU A 183 -3.96 -18.05 -6.39
N ASP A 184 -3.35 -19.20 -6.12
CA ASP A 184 -3.85 -20.49 -6.57
C ASP A 184 -5.24 -20.78 -5.98
N LYS A 185 -5.42 -20.47 -4.69
CA LYS A 185 -6.73 -20.63 -4.06
C LYS A 185 -7.77 -19.73 -4.71
N ILE A 186 -7.45 -18.48 -5.02
CA ILE A 186 -8.44 -17.56 -5.60
C ILE A 186 -8.75 -17.92 -7.05
N SER A 187 -7.71 -18.20 -7.84
CA SER A 187 -7.83 -18.54 -9.26
C SER A 187 -8.67 -19.81 -9.47
N SER A 188 -8.48 -20.83 -8.63
CA SER A 188 -9.29 -22.06 -8.66
C SER A 188 -10.76 -21.89 -8.26
N ASN A 189 -11.10 -20.77 -7.61
CA ASN A 189 -12.46 -20.45 -7.16
C ASN A 189 -13.16 -19.40 -8.03
N TRP A 190 -12.43 -18.84 -8.99
CA TRP A 190 -12.94 -17.85 -9.92
C TRP A 190 -13.40 -18.52 -11.21
N SER A 191 -14.69 -18.42 -11.54
CA SER A 191 -15.26 -19.04 -12.75
C SER A 191 -14.86 -18.25 -14.01
N SER A 192 -14.55 -18.97 -15.09
CA SER A 192 -14.23 -18.45 -16.44
C SER A 192 -15.36 -17.68 -17.13
N THR A 193 -16.55 -17.58 -16.52
CA THR A 193 -17.71 -16.88 -17.08
C THR A 193 -17.77 -15.39 -16.68
N ILE A 194 -16.89 -14.93 -15.79
CA ILE A 194 -16.85 -13.54 -15.30
C ILE A 194 -15.56 -12.88 -15.81
N LEU A 195 -15.70 -11.88 -16.68
CA LEU A 195 -14.61 -10.97 -17.07
C LEU A 195 -14.03 -10.34 -15.79
N SER A 196 -12.89 -10.81 -15.33
CA SER A 196 -12.45 -10.56 -13.95
C SER A 196 -11.07 -10.01 -13.88
N SER A 197 -10.97 -8.78 -13.37
CA SER A 197 -9.72 -8.16 -12.97
C SER A 197 -9.46 -8.45 -11.50
N PHE A 198 -8.57 -9.40 -11.20
CA PHE A 198 -8.08 -9.62 -9.85
C PHE A 198 -6.81 -8.80 -9.61
N CYS A 199 -6.73 -8.13 -8.46
CA CYS A 199 -5.54 -7.39 -8.03
C CYS A 199 -5.25 -7.71 -6.56
N SER A 200 -4.18 -8.47 -6.30
CA SER A 200 -3.64 -8.62 -4.95
C SER A 200 -2.67 -7.47 -4.70
N ILE A 201 -2.86 -6.69 -3.63
CA ILE A 201 -1.90 -5.66 -3.24
C ILE A 201 -1.13 -6.20 -2.03
N GLN A 202 0.15 -6.52 -2.22
CA GLN A 202 1.01 -6.93 -1.12
C GLN A 202 1.46 -5.68 -0.36
N ILE A 203 0.89 -5.44 0.82
CA ILE A 203 1.39 -4.42 1.75
C ILE A 203 2.19 -5.12 2.84
N ARG A 204 3.52 -5.20 2.67
CA ARG A 204 4.46 -5.92 3.57
C ARG A 204 4.54 -5.41 5.02
N ARG A 205 3.61 -4.56 5.47
CA ARG A 205 3.30 -4.21 6.86
C ARG A 205 2.20 -3.13 6.82
N ILE A 206 0.99 -3.42 7.29
CA ILE A 206 0.08 -2.38 7.82
C ILE A 206 0.01 -2.63 9.31
N CYS A 207 0.74 -1.84 10.09
CA CYS A 207 0.52 -1.90 11.52
C CYS A 207 -0.88 -1.41 11.87
N ALA A 208 -1.46 -2.15 12.80
CA ALA A 208 -2.81 -2.04 13.27
C ALA A 208 -3.03 -0.69 13.97
N GLU A 209 -3.35 0.33 13.18
CA GLU A 209 -3.97 1.57 13.65
C GLU A 209 -5.18 1.96 12.77
N ILE A 210 -5.81 1.01 12.05
CA ILE A 210 -6.98 1.26 11.18
C ILE A 210 -8.30 0.68 11.76
N LEU A 211 -8.36 0.36 13.06
CA LEU A 211 -9.63 0.10 13.73
C LEU A 211 -9.77 0.98 14.96
#